data_AF-A0AAW1K3Y5-F1
#
_entry.id   AF-A0AAW1K3Y5-F1
#
_cell.length_a   1.000
_cell.length_b   1.000
_cell.length_c   1.000
_cell.angle_alpha   90.00
_cell.angle_beta   90.00
_cell.angle_gamma   90.00
#
_symmetry.space_group_name_H-M   'P 1'
#
loop_
_entity.id
_entity.type
_entity.pdbx_description
1 polymer ?
#
loop_
_entity_poly.entity_id
_entity_poly.type
_entity_poly.pdbx_seq_one_letter_code
_entity_poly.pdbx_strand_id
1 'polypeptide(L)'
;MLICRTAAIAKCRYVVDVGSGLGHLDRLLAYGCGFRTCGIECNEKLIVRARNLDQLFEKQARAYNRDILLATNTPIHIRYLIDPTIDSVEFIKLIRDAFETDEPFGIVGLHPCGDLGPTLLRLYQSCTNIKFINIVGCCYMKLTTCEETSSNRYGFPMSRFAVENKFHLSYNAREVACHAIETYLDRLRTGQHWQFKIHAYRAALEYLIVEKYPQLGRTALANVKYRTEMSFSEYCIKALKHMDSKLITKEDKDSDMIKTFLQDWKAVVTFYSIRLFFASLIESMILLDRYLYLCQETNDDGSCSLITLFDPLLSPRNHVLIGKRDQQRVCSAVNNVL
;
A
#
# COMPACT_ATOMS: atom_id res chain seq x y z
N MET A 1 16.32 -6.59 6.69
CA MET A 1 16.93 -6.40 8.03
C MET A 1 15.91 -6.02 9.12
N LEU A 2 14.94 -5.12 8.90
CA LEU A 2 13.92 -4.79 9.92
C LEU A 2 13.06 -5.99 10.33
N ILE A 3 12.38 -6.64 9.38
CA ILE A 3 11.49 -7.79 9.65
C ILE A 3 12.24 -8.90 10.39
N CYS A 4 13.46 -9.25 9.96
CA CYS A 4 14.25 -10.27 10.62
C CYS A 4 14.57 -9.90 12.10
N ARG A 5 14.78 -8.61 12.42
CA ARG A 5 14.93 -8.14 13.82
C ARG A 5 13.61 -8.20 14.60
N THR A 6 12.51 -7.74 14.01
CA THR A 6 11.18 -7.78 14.64
C THR A 6 10.77 -9.22 14.96
N ALA A 7 10.97 -10.13 14.00
CA ALA A 7 10.70 -11.55 14.17
C ALA A 7 11.60 -12.21 15.22
N ALA A 8 12.89 -11.85 15.29
CA ALA A 8 13.80 -12.35 16.32
C ALA A 8 13.37 -11.93 17.73
N ILE A 9 12.97 -10.67 17.92
CA ILE A 9 12.44 -10.17 19.21
C ILE A 9 11.15 -10.91 19.58
N ALA A 10 10.25 -11.08 18.60
CA ALA A 10 8.98 -11.79 18.80
C ALA A 10 9.13 -13.33 18.89
N LYS A 11 10.34 -13.86 18.68
CA LYS A 11 10.66 -15.29 18.60
C LYS A 11 9.79 -16.05 17.58
N CYS A 12 9.47 -15.41 16.46
CA CYS A 12 8.67 -16.01 15.39
C CYS A 12 9.56 -16.53 14.26
N ARG A 13 9.34 -17.80 13.88
CA ARG A 13 9.96 -18.41 12.69
C ARG A 13 9.06 -18.32 11.44
N TYR A 14 7.78 -18.04 11.63
CA TYR A 14 6.77 -17.99 10.59
C TYR A 14 6.41 -16.55 10.26
N VAL A 15 6.40 -16.22 8.98
CA VAL A 15 6.07 -14.87 8.48
C VAL A 15 5.06 -14.99 7.36
N VAL A 16 3.98 -14.23 7.46
CA VAL A 16 2.92 -14.15 6.45
C VAL A 16 3.04 -12.80 5.75
N ASP A 17 3.29 -12.79 4.44
CA ASP A 17 3.29 -11.58 3.60
C ASP A 17 1.92 -11.43 2.94
N VAL A 18 1.17 -10.38 3.29
CA VAL A 18 -0.18 -10.17 2.77
C VAL A 18 -0.18 -9.09 1.69
N GLY A 19 -0.64 -9.46 0.50
CA GLY A 19 -0.44 -8.69 -0.72
C GLY A 19 0.96 -8.93 -1.29
N SER A 20 1.40 -10.19 -1.30
CA SER A 20 2.78 -10.58 -1.62
C SER A 20 3.16 -10.38 -3.09
N GLY A 21 2.17 -10.21 -3.98
CA GLY A 21 2.38 -9.97 -5.40
C GLY A 21 3.20 -11.08 -6.06
N LEU A 22 4.43 -10.76 -6.46
CA LEU A 22 5.36 -11.70 -7.10
C LEU A 22 6.21 -12.51 -6.11
N GLY A 23 6.01 -12.34 -4.80
CA GLY A 23 6.71 -13.07 -3.75
C GLY A 23 8.19 -12.71 -3.60
N HIS A 24 8.59 -11.48 -3.97
CA HIS A 24 9.98 -11.05 -3.84
C HIS A 24 10.44 -10.98 -2.38
N LEU A 25 9.58 -10.46 -1.50
CA LEU A 25 9.86 -10.43 -0.07
C LEU A 25 9.90 -11.86 0.50
N ASP A 26 8.95 -12.71 0.12
CA ASP A 26 8.89 -14.11 0.58
C ASP A 26 10.20 -14.84 0.31
N ARG A 27 10.71 -14.79 -0.94
CA ARG A 27 12.01 -15.38 -1.30
C ARG A 27 13.15 -14.82 -0.48
N LEU A 28 13.19 -13.50 -0.27
CA LEU A 28 14.24 -12.86 0.53
C LEU A 28 14.21 -13.34 1.97
N LEU A 29 13.03 -13.45 2.57
CA LEU A 29 12.87 -13.90 3.96
C LEU A 29 13.15 -15.39 4.11
N ALA A 30 12.69 -16.21 3.17
CA ALA A 30 12.83 -17.66 3.25
C ALA A 30 14.25 -18.14 2.95
N TYR A 31 14.81 -17.68 1.82
CA TYR A 31 16.15 -18.08 1.40
C TYR A 31 17.25 -17.24 2.04
N GLY A 32 16.99 -15.96 2.32
CA GLY A 32 17.98 -15.03 2.86
C GLY A 32 18.00 -14.90 4.38
N CYS A 33 16.86 -15.08 5.06
CA CYS A 33 16.77 -15.02 6.53
C CYS A 33 16.36 -16.37 7.18
N GLY A 34 16.05 -17.41 6.41
CA GLY A 34 15.71 -18.75 6.95
C GLY A 34 14.30 -18.89 7.54
N PHE A 35 13.39 -17.93 7.27
CA PHE A 35 12.01 -18.00 7.75
C PHE A 35 11.19 -19.04 7.00
N ARG A 36 10.11 -19.51 7.63
CA ARG A 36 8.99 -20.16 6.95
C ARG A 36 8.03 -19.06 6.49
N THR A 37 7.87 -18.89 5.19
CA THR A 37 7.09 -17.76 4.65
C THR A 37 5.86 -18.24 3.90
N CYS A 38 4.75 -17.51 4.09
CA CYS A 38 3.53 -17.71 3.33
C CYS A 38 3.08 -16.37 2.73
N GLY A 39 3.13 -16.26 1.41
CA GLY A 39 2.59 -15.14 0.65
C GLY A 39 1.10 -15.34 0.36
N ILE A 40 0.26 -14.37 0.77
CA ILE A 40 -1.15 -14.30 0.43
C ILE A 40 -1.37 -13.27 -0.68
N GLU A 41 -1.97 -13.71 -1.78
CA GLU A 41 -2.25 -12.87 -2.95
C GLU A 41 -3.61 -13.25 -3.55
N CYS A 42 -4.39 -12.29 -4.04
CA CYS A 42 -5.71 -12.57 -4.63
C CYS A 42 -5.63 -12.86 -6.14
N ASN A 43 -4.60 -12.33 -6.81
CA ASN A 43 -4.36 -12.47 -8.24
C ASN A 43 -3.59 -13.75 -8.57
N GLU A 44 -4.30 -14.72 -9.14
CA GLU A 44 -3.75 -16.02 -9.55
C GLU A 44 -2.56 -15.90 -10.50
N LYS A 45 -2.57 -14.93 -11.43
CA LYS A 45 -1.45 -14.75 -12.37
C LYS A 45 -0.16 -14.36 -11.66
N LEU A 46 -0.26 -13.57 -10.60
CA LEU A 46 0.89 -13.17 -9.79
C LEU A 46 1.45 -14.36 -9.00
N ILE A 47 0.57 -15.19 -8.42
CA ILE A 47 0.95 -16.41 -7.69
C ILE A 47 1.68 -17.40 -8.60
N VAL A 48 1.13 -17.69 -9.78
CA VAL A 48 1.78 -18.59 -10.75
C VAL A 48 3.17 -18.06 -11.10
N ARG A 49 3.29 -16.75 -11.30
CA ARG A 49 4.57 -16.12 -11.60
C ARG A 49 5.53 -16.15 -10.40
N ALA A 50 5.03 -15.99 -9.17
CA ALA A 50 5.82 -16.09 -7.95
C ALA A 50 6.45 -17.49 -7.82
N ARG A 51 5.64 -18.55 -7.99
CA ARG A 51 6.12 -19.95 -7.96
C ARG A 51 7.16 -20.23 -9.06
N ASN A 52 6.96 -19.71 -10.26
CA ASN A 52 7.95 -19.84 -11.35
C ASN A 52 9.29 -19.15 -11.00
N LEU A 53 9.23 -17.99 -10.34
CA LEU A 53 10.42 -17.28 -9.89
C LEU A 53 11.13 -18.05 -8.76
N ASP A 54 10.39 -18.72 -7.87
CA ASP A 54 10.97 -19.57 -6.83
C ASP A 54 11.74 -20.74 -7.45
N GLN A 55 11.13 -21.44 -8.40
CA GLN A 55 11.79 -22.54 -9.13
C GLN A 55 13.03 -22.09 -9.88
N LEU A 56 12.98 -20.92 -10.53
CA LEU A 56 14.13 -20.34 -11.22
C LEU A 56 15.26 -20.04 -10.23
N PHE A 57 14.93 -19.43 -9.09
CA PHE A 57 15.89 -19.12 -8.04
C PHE A 57 16.52 -20.39 -7.48
N GLU A 58 15.71 -21.39 -7.11
CA GLU A 58 16.22 -22.66 -6.58
C GLU A 58 17.13 -23.38 -7.59
N LYS A 59 16.77 -23.40 -8.87
CA LYS A 59 17.60 -24.01 -9.91
C LYS A 59 18.96 -23.33 -9.99
N GLN A 60 19.00 -22.00 -9.93
CA GLN A 60 20.25 -21.23 -9.92
C GLN A 60 21.05 -21.45 -8.64
N ALA A 61 20.38 -21.47 -7.47
CA ALA A 61 21.01 -21.72 -6.18
C ALA A 61 21.66 -23.11 -6.12
N ARG A 62 20.99 -24.17 -6.59
CA ARG A 62 21.55 -25.55 -6.67
C ARG A 62 22.79 -25.63 -7.55
N ALA A 63 22.81 -24.87 -8.64
CA ALA A 63 23.95 -24.85 -9.55
C ALA A 63 25.15 -24.10 -8.94
N TYR A 64 24.90 -23.12 -8.06
CA TYR A 64 25.94 -22.36 -7.39
C TYR A 64 26.49 -23.07 -6.14
N ASN A 65 25.61 -23.50 -5.23
CA ASN A 65 25.96 -24.27 -4.04
C ASN A 65 24.73 -25.06 -3.54
N ARG A 66 24.81 -26.40 -3.55
CA ARG A 66 23.72 -27.29 -3.13
C ARG A 66 23.31 -27.11 -1.67
N ASP A 67 24.23 -26.70 -0.80
CA ASP A 67 23.97 -26.59 0.64
C ASP A 67 23.08 -25.39 0.99
N ILE A 68 22.99 -24.39 0.10
CA ILE A 68 22.12 -23.22 0.28
C ILE A 68 20.66 -23.65 0.47
N LEU A 69 20.20 -24.66 -0.27
CA LEU A 69 18.80 -25.10 -0.20
C LEU A 69 18.52 -26.14 0.88
N LEU A 70 19.53 -26.83 1.39
CA LEU A 70 19.36 -27.79 2.49
C LEU A 70 18.97 -27.11 3.81
N ALA A 71 19.26 -25.81 3.94
CA ALA A 71 18.97 -25.01 5.13
C ALA A 71 17.72 -24.10 4.99
N THR A 72 17.12 -24.00 3.80
CA THR A 72 16.07 -22.99 3.51
C THR A 72 14.77 -23.64 3.08
N ASN A 73 13.65 -22.96 3.35
CA ASN A 73 12.33 -23.46 2.99
C ASN A 73 11.82 -22.71 1.76
N THR A 74 11.26 -23.42 0.79
CA THR A 74 10.55 -22.79 -0.33
C THR A 74 9.36 -21.99 0.20
N PRO A 75 9.16 -20.74 -0.27
CA PRO A 75 7.96 -19.98 0.06
C PRO A 75 6.66 -20.68 -0.31
N ILE A 76 5.67 -20.58 0.57
CA ILE A 76 4.30 -21.00 0.28
C ILE A 76 3.56 -19.81 -0.34
N HIS A 77 2.76 -20.05 -1.38
CA HIS A 77 1.92 -19.02 -2.01
C HIS A 77 0.47 -19.46 -2.05
N ILE A 78 -0.42 -18.70 -1.41
CA ILE A 78 -1.85 -19.01 -1.30
C ILE A 78 -2.68 -17.96 -2.03
N ARG A 79 -3.65 -18.45 -2.80
CA ARG A 79 -4.66 -17.60 -3.43
C ARG A 79 -5.79 -17.34 -2.44
N TYR A 80 -5.86 -16.13 -1.92
CA TYR A 80 -6.94 -15.73 -1.02
C TYR A 80 -7.15 -14.21 -1.07
N LEU A 81 -8.41 -13.76 -1.01
CA LEU A 81 -8.75 -12.34 -0.92
C LEU A 81 -8.98 -11.97 0.54
N ILE A 82 -8.06 -11.20 1.12
CA ILE A 82 -8.24 -10.61 2.44
C ILE A 82 -9.05 -9.32 2.26
N ASP A 83 -10.33 -9.37 2.62
CA ASP A 83 -11.22 -8.20 2.64
C ASP A 83 -11.67 -7.86 4.08
N PRO A 84 -12.30 -6.69 4.32
CA PRO A 84 -12.69 -6.28 5.66
C PRO A 84 -13.60 -7.24 6.43
N THR A 85 -14.27 -8.20 5.77
CA THR A 85 -15.18 -9.15 6.40
C THR A 85 -14.48 -10.35 7.05
N ILE A 86 -13.22 -10.62 6.72
CA ILE A 86 -12.46 -11.71 7.34
C ILE A 86 -12.39 -11.56 8.87
N ASP A 87 -12.52 -12.67 9.59
CA ASP A 87 -12.30 -12.73 11.03
C ASP A 87 -11.01 -13.46 11.41
N SER A 88 -10.65 -13.40 12.68
CA SER A 88 -9.41 -14.02 13.17
C SER A 88 -9.44 -15.54 13.10
N VAL A 89 -10.62 -16.18 13.20
CA VAL A 89 -10.75 -17.64 13.18
C VAL A 89 -10.47 -18.17 11.78
N GLU A 90 -11.10 -17.57 10.77
CA GLU A 90 -10.87 -17.90 9.37
C GLU A 90 -9.42 -17.63 8.96
N PHE A 91 -8.87 -16.48 9.37
CA PHE A 91 -7.49 -16.14 9.06
C PHE A 91 -6.49 -17.13 9.71
N ILE A 92 -6.66 -17.49 10.98
CA ILE A 92 -5.81 -18.49 11.63
C ILE A 92 -5.90 -19.84 10.92
N LYS A 93 -7.11 -20.28 10.56
CA LYS A 93 -7.29 -21.55 9.84
C LYS A 93 -6.52 -21.54 8.52
N LEU A 94 -6.62 -20.47 7.74
CA LEU A 94 -5.87 -20.30 6.50
C LEU A 94 -4.36 -20.46 6.70
N ILE A 95 -3.81 -19.86 7.76
CA ILE A 95 -2.38 -19.92 8.07
C ILE A 95 -1.96 -21.28 8.62
N ARG A 96 -2.80 -21.92 9.44
CA ARG A 96 -2.57 -23.28 9.93
C ARG A 96 -2.51 -24.28 8.78
N ASP A 97 -3.46 -24.20 7.86
CA ASP A 97 -3.52 -25.07 6.69
C ASP A 97 -2.31 -24.83 5.76
N ALA A 98 -1.79 -23.59 5.72
CA ALA A 98 -0.60 -23.23 4.96
C ALA A 98 0.69 -23.84 5.52
N PHE A 99 0.91 -23.67 6.83
CA PHE A 99 2.16 -24.04 7.48
C PHE A 99 2.14 -25.42 8.14
N GLU A 100 0.98 -26.07 8.18
CA GLU A 100 0.74 -27.34 8.86
C GLU A 100 1.14 -27.29 10.35
N THR A 101 0.89 -26.14 11.00
CA THR A 101 1.23 -25.91 12.42
C THR A 101 0.40 -24.80 13.04
N ASP A 102 0.33 -24.78 14.37
CA ASP A 102 -0.29 -23.75 15.19
C ASP A 102 0.72 -22.73 15.78
N GLU A 103 1.98 -22.82 15.36
CA GLU A 103 3.05 -21.94 15.83
C GLU A 103 2.72 -20.45 15.62
N PRO A 104 3.14 -19.57 16.55
CA PRO A 104 2.97 -18.14 16.38
C PRO A 104 3.73 -17.58 15.17
N PHE A 105 3.13 -16.59 14.52
CA PHE A 105 3.66 -15.99 13.30
C PHE A 105 3.61 -14.46 13.37
N GLY A 106 4.32 -13.81 12.46
CA GLY A 106 4.14 -12.38 12.21
C GLY A 106 3.50 -12.12 10.85
N ILE A 107 2.90 -10.95 10.70
CA ILE A 107 2.36 -10.48 9.42
C ILE A 107 3.15 -9.28 8.90
N VAL A 108 3.37 -9.27 7.61
CA VAL A 108 4.00 -8.16 6.89
C VAL A 108 3.07 -7.74 5.76
N GLY A 109 2.97 -6.43 5.54
CA GLY A 109 2.36 -5.87 4.34
C GLY A 109 3.19 -4.68 3.88
N LEU A 110 3.95 -4.83 2.80
CA LEU A 110 4.77 -3.73 2.26
C LEU A 110 3.99 -2.74 1.41
N HIS A 111 2.81 -3.11 0.90
CA HIS A 111 1.91 -2.21 0.19
C HIS A 111 0.43 -2.63 0.35
N PRO A 112 -0.09 -2.81 1.58
CA PRO A 112 -1.49 -3.14 1.77
C PRO A 112 -2.36 -1.95 1.37
N CYS A 113 -2.89 -2.02 0.15
CA CYS A 113 -3.63 -0.94 -0.49
C CYS A 113 -5.00 -0.73 0.17
N GLY A 114 -5.35 0.53 0.44
CA GLY A 114 -6.68 0.86 0.96
C GLY A 114 -6.99 0.14 2.27
N ASP A 115 -8.15 -0.51 2.33
CA ASP A 115 -8.65 -1.17 3.54
C ASP A 115 -7.88 -2.43 3.96
N LEU A 116 -6.97 -2.94 3.13
CA LEU A 116 -6.15 -4.09 3.52
C LEU A 116 -5.29 -3.76 4.77
N GLY A 117 -4.71 -2.55 4.85
CA GLY A 117 -3.90 -2.15 6.00
C GLY A 117 -4.71 -2.14 7.31
N PRO A 118 -5.83 -1.40 7.38
CA PRO A 118 -6.78 -1.45 8.49
C PRO A 118 -7.26 -2.86 8.86
N THR A 119 -7.53 -3.72 7.88
CA THR A 119 -7.95 -5.10 8.12
C THR A 119 -6.85 -5.92 8.80
N LEU A 120 -5.60 -5.79 8.36
CA LEU A 120 -4.47 -6.45 9.00
C LEU A 120 -4.22 -5.95 10.43
N LEU A 121 -4.42 -4.66 10.70
CA LEU A 121 -4.33 -4.11 12.04
C LEU A 121 -5.43 -4.66 12.96
N ARG A 122 -6.67 -4.79 12.46
CA ARG A 122 -7.78 -5.45 13.18
C ARG A 122 -7.47 -6.91 13.48
N LEU A 123 -6.97 -7.66 12.50
CA LEU A 123 -6.54 -9.05 12.68
C LEU A 123 -5.43 -9.16 13.74
N TYR A 124 -4.42 -8.30 13.69
CA TYR A 124 -3.37 -8.25 14.70
C TYR A 124 -3.94 -8.06 16.11
N GLN A 125 -4.86 -7.12 16.28
CA GLN A 125 -5.52 -6.89 17.57
C GLN A 125 -6.34 -8.11 18.04
N SER A 126 -7.16 -8.70 17.16
CA SER A 126 -8.08 -9.78 17.53
C SER A 126 -7.46 -11.18 17.57
N CYS A 127 -6.21 -11.37 17.14
CA CYS A 127 -5.55 -12.67 17.05
C CYS A 127 -4.22 -12.72 17.80
N THR A 128 -4.18 -13.39 18.96
CA THR A 128 -2.98 -13.52 19.83
C THR A 128 -1.85 -14.37 19.22
N ASN A 129 -2.14 -15.21 18.23
CA ASN A 129 -1.14 -15.97 17.46
C ASN A 129 -0.24 -15.07 16.60
N ILE A 130 -0.69 -13.85 16.29
CA ILE A 130 0.11 -12.87 15.56
C ILE A 130 1.01 -12.12 16.55
N LYS A 131 2.32 -12.35 16.54
CA LYS A 131 3.25 -11.77 17.52
C LYS A 131 3.88 -10.47 17.09
N PHE A 132 3.91 -10.20 15.80
CA PHE A 132 4.32 -8.91 15.28
C PHE A 132 3.61 -8.55 13.98
N ILE A 133 3.58 -7.26 13.69
CA ILE A 133 3.07 -6.70 12.44
C ILE A 133 4.04 -5.64 11.91
N ASN A 134 4.32 -5.66 10.61
CA ASN A 134 5.03 -4.60 9.90
C ASN A 134 4.21 -4.15 8.68
N ILE A 135 3.71 -2.91 8.69
CA ILE A 135 2.88 -2.38 7.61
C ILE A 135 3.48 -1.10 7.03
N VAL A 136 3.49 -1.02 5.71
CA VAL A 136 3.84 0.18 4.94
C VAL A 136 2.62 0.59 4.13
N GLY A 137 1.79 1.46 4.73
CA GLY A 137 0.51 1.85 4.16
C GLY A 137 0.64 2.52 2.79
N CYS A 138 -0.31 2.26 1.90
CA CYS A 138 -0.37 2.93 0.59
C CYS A 138 -1.80 3.02 0.05
N CYS A 139 -1.96 3.74 -1.07
CA CYS A 139 -3.24 3.92 -1.76
C CYS A 139 -4.39 4.37 -0.84
N TYR A 140 -4.17 5.42 -0.04
CA TYR A 140 -5.16 5.93 0.91
C TYR A 140 -6.47 6.39 0.26
N MET A 141 -6.45 6.80 -1.02
CA MET A 141 -7.66 7.11 -1.78
C MET A 141 -8.62 5.91 -1.93
N LYS A 142 -8.15 4.69 -1.67
CA LYS A 142 -8.95 3.46 -1.66
C LYS A 142 -9.47 3.07 -0.27
N LEU A 143 -9.16 3.85 0.78
CA LEU A 143 -9.76 3.60 2.09
C LEU A 143 -11.27 3.82 2.01
N THR A 144 -12.05 3.05 2.75
CA THR A 144 -13.44 3.44 3.05
C THR A 144 -13.45 4.37 4.25
N THR A 145 -14.41 5.29 4.32
CA THR A 145 -14.63 6.13 5.51
C THR A 145 -15.90 5.76 6.26
N CYS A 146 -15.99 6.13 7.53
CA CYS A 146 -17.18 5.95 8.35
C CYS A 146 -18.45 6.62 7.78
N GLU A 147 -18.29 7.60 6.89
CA GLU A 147 -19.41 8.28 6.22
C GLU A 147 -19.88 7.53 4.97
N GLU A 148 -19.01 6.71 4.37
CA GLU A 148 -19.26 5.98 3.12
C GLU A 148 -19.90 4.61 3.35
N THR A 149 -19.86 4.08 4.58
CA THR A 149 -20.37 2.74 4.90
C THR A 149 -21.00 2.68 6.29
N SER A 150 -22.07 1.89 6.42
CA SER A 150 -22.69 1.56 7.72
C SER A 150 -21.95 0.47 8.49
N SER A 151 -20.96 -0.19 7.87
CA SER A 151 -20.12 -1.19 8.53
C SER A 151 -19.13 -0.53 9.46
N ASN A 152 -18.92 -1.07 10.66
CA ASN A 152 -17.85 -0.62 11.58
C ASN A 152 -16.44 -1.06 11.12
N ARG A 153 -16.31 -1.70 9.96
CA ARG A 153 -15.02 -2.17 9.41
C ARG A 153 -14.49 -1.29 8.28
N TYR A 154 -14.67 0.03 8.40
CA TYR A 154 -14.10 1.02 7.47
C TYR A 154 -12.58 1.17 7.62
N GLY A 155 -11.96 1.89 6.67
CA GLY A 155 -10.52 2.12 6.63
C GLY A 155 -10.01 3.33 7.42
N PHE A 156 -10.85 4.35 7.61
CA PHE A 156 -10.52 5.54 8.43
C PHE A 156 -11.79 6.20 9.02
N PRO A 157 -11.76 6.73 10.25
CA PRO A 157 -10.67 6.59 11.24
C PRO A 157 -10.60 5.17 11.84
N MET A 158 -9.57 4.84 12.61
CA MET A 158 -9.45 3.56 13.31
C MET A 158 -9.36 3.73 14.81
N SER A 159 -8.55 4.70 15.27
CA SER A 159 -8.32 4.92 16.68
C SER A 159 -9.54 5.51 17.36
N ARG A 160 -9.74 5.13 18.63
CA ARG A 160 -10.76 5.76 19.48
C ARG A 160 -10.62 7.28 19.53
N PHE A 161 -9.39 7.80 19.60
CA PHE A 161 -9.11 9.23 19.59
C PHE A 161 -9.67 9.92 18.33
N ALA A 162 -9.36 9.40 17.14
CA ALA A 162 -9.84 10.00 15.89
C ALA A 162 -11.36 9.84 15.72
N VAL A 163 -11.93 8.73 16.17
CA VAL A 163 -13.39 8.50 16.17
C VAL A 163 -14.11 9.49 17.09
N GLU A 164 -13.67 9.61 18.35
CA GLU A 164 -14.30 10.50 19.35
C GLU A 164 -14.19 11.98 18.95
N ASN A 165 -13.07 12.37 18.33
CA ASN A 165 -12.87 13.72 17.82
C ASN A 165 -13.46 13.95 16.42
N LYS A 166 -14.19 12.97 15.86
CA LYS A 166 -14.88 13.06 14.57
C LYS A 166 -13.93 13.51 13.45
N PHE A 167 -12.80 12.82 13.30
CA PHE A 167 -11.87 13.09 12.22
C PHE A 167 -12.45 12.56 10.89
N HIS A 168 -12.38 13.40 9.85
CA HIS A 168 -12.93 13.10 8.53
C HIS A 168 -11.89 13.35 7.45
N LEU A 169 -11.87 12.50 6.42
CA LEU A 169 -10.98 12.66 5.27
C LEU A 169 -11.75 12.44 3.97
N SER A 170 -11.95 13.53 3.21
CA SER A 170 -12.52 13.46 1.87
C SER A 170 -11.66 12.60 0.94
N TYR A 171 -12.27 12.10 -0.14
CA TYR A 171 -11.54 11.40 -1.20
C TYR A 171 -10.30 12.19 -1.68
N ASN A 172 -10.46 13.50 -1.90
CA ASN A 172 -9.37 14.37 -2.35
C ASN A 172 -8.24 14.48 -1.32
N ALA A 173 -8.55 14.53 -0.02
CA ALA A 173 -7.52 14.53 1.02
C ALA A 173 -6.74 13.21 1.01
N ARG A 174 -7.44 12.08 0.90
CA ARG A 174 -6.85 10.74 0.84
C ARG A 174 -6.03 10.51 -0.43
N GLU A 175 -6.45 11.09 -1.56
CA GLU A 175 -5.72 11.09 -2.82
C GLU A 175 -4.47 11.97 -2.74
N VAL A 176 -4.56 13.17 -2.15
CA VAL A 176 -3.41 14.06 -1.93
C VAL A 176 -2.36 13.41 -1.03
N ALA A 177 -2.78 12.73 0.03
CA ALA A 177 -1.91 11.94 0.90
C ALA A 177 -1.17 10.83 0.14
N CYS A 178 -1.53 10.58 -1.13
CA CYS A 178 -0.83 9.62 -1.96
C CYS A 178 0.39 10.13 -2.72
N HIS A 179 0.63 11.43 -2.71
CA HIS A 179 1.70 12.05 -3.48
C HIS A 179 2.93 12.34 -2.63
N ALA A 180 4.08 12.38 -3.29
CA ALA A 180 5.39 12.63 -2.70
C ALA A 180 5.93 13.95 -3.21
N ILE A 181 6.51 14.75 -2.32
CA ILE A 181 7.01 16.08 -2.67
C ILE A 181 8.45 16.03 -3.22
N GLU A 182 9.22 15.00 -2.89
CA GLU A 182 10.66 14.92 -3.09
C GLU A 182 11.05 14.92 -4.57
N THR A 183 10.47 14.02 -5.37
CA THR A 183 10.71 13.97 -6.83
C THR A 183 10.20 15.24 -7.52
N TYR A 184 9.15 15.85 -6.99
CA TYR A 184 8.57 17.07 -7.53
C TYR A 184 9.50 18.27 -7.30
N LEU A 185 10.04 18.41 -6.09
CA LEU A 185 11.03 19.44 -5.74
C LEU A 185 12.31 19.30 -6.56
N ASP A 186 12.80 18.08 -6.76
CA ASP A 186 14.00 17.84 -7.56
C ASP A 186 13.84 18.39 -9.00
N ARG A 187 12.69 18.13 -9.63
CA ARG A 187 12.38 18.66 -10.97
C ARG A 187 12.24 20.18 -11.00
N LEU A 188 11.69 20.79 -9.95
CA LEU A 188 11.63 22.25 -9.86
C LEU A 188 13.03 22.86 -9.73
N ARG A 189 13.87 22.30 -8.85
CA ARG A 189 15.24 22.77 -8.59
C ARG A 189 16.15 22.62 -9.80
N THR A 190 16.01 21.53 -10.55
CA THR A 190 16.82 21.25 -11.75
C THR A 190 16.31 21.95 -13.02
N GLY A 191 15.32 22.85 -12.91
CA GLY A 191 14.77 23.57 -14.06
C GLY A 191 13.91 22.73 -14.99
N GLN A 192 13.59 21.49 -14.63
CA GLN A 192 12.77 20.55 -15.42
C GLN A 192 11.25 20.77 -15.29
N HIS A 193 10.84 21.91 -14.72
CA HIS A 193 9.45 22.31 -14.47
C HIS A 193 8.53 22.27 -15.71
N TRP A 194 9.08 22.38 -16.92
CA TRP A 194 8.33 22.26 -18.18
C TRP A 194 7.66 20.88 -18.33
N GLN A 195 8.19 19.83 -17.71
CA GLN A 195 7.56 18.49 -17.70
C GLN A 195 6.19 18.51 -17.01
N PHE A 196 5.94 19.48 -16.13
CA PHE A 196 4.67 19.63 -15.43
C PHE A 196 3.54 20.20 -16.28
N LYS A 197 3.82 20.68 -17.51
CA LYS A 197 2.79 21.02 -18.50
C LYS A 197 1.82 19.85 -18.74
N ILE A 198 2.29 18.62 -18.54
CA ILE A 198 1.45 17.42 -18.62
C ILE A 198 0.26 17.45 -17.66
N HIS A 199 0.38 18.11 -16.50
CA HIS A 199 -0.71 18.22 -15.54
C HIS A 199 -1.81 19.15 -16.06
N ALA A 200 -1.46 20.23 -16.76
CA ALA A 200 -2.44 21.07 -17.44
C ALA A 200 -3.12 20.33 -18.59
N TYR A 201 -2.37 19.51 -19.34
CA TYR A 201 -2.94 18.67 -20.39
C TYR A 201 -3.90 17.63 -19.80
N ARG A 202 -3.53 17.01 -18.68
CA ARG A 202 -4.39 16.09 -17.95
C ARG A 202 -5.68 16.76 -17.48
N ALA A 203 -5.57 17.91 -16.82
CA ALA A 203 -6.71 18.65 -16.30
C ALA A 203 -7.66 19.12 -17.42
N ALA A 204 -7.12 19.65 -18.53
CA ALA A 204 -7.92 20.07 -19.68
C ALA A 204 -8.67 18.90 -20.33
N LEU A 205 -8.02 17.73 -20.48
CA LEU A 205 -8.69 16.54 -21.00
C LEU A 205 -9.77 16.01 -20.05
N GLU A 206 -9.49 15.94 -18.74
CA GLU A 206 -10.46 15.51 -17.74
C GLU A 206 -11.66 16.46 -17.68
N TYR A 207 -11.44 17.77 -17.81
CA TYR A 207 -12.50 18.76 -17.95
C TYR A 207 -13.41 18.45 -19.15
N LEU A 208 -12.84 18.27 -20.34
CA LEU A 208 -13.60 17.96 -21.56
C LEU A 208 -14.40 16.64 -21.43
N ILE A 209 -13.81 15.62 -20.81
CA ILE A 209 -14.48 14.34 -20.56
C ILE A 209 -15.67 14.54 -19.62
N VAL A 210 -15.49 15.24 -18.50
CA VAL A 210 -16.56 15.47 -17.52
C VAL A 210 -17.67 16.33 -18.10
N GLU A 211 -17.33 17.36 -18.87
CA GLU A 211 -18.28 18.27 -19.50
C GLU A 211 -19.21 17.51 -20.48
N LYS A 212 -18.63 16.66 -21.33
CA LYS A 212 -19.40 15.93 -22.36
C LYS A 212 -19.98 14.61 -21.90
N TYR A 213 -19.28 13.94 -21.00
CA TYR A 213 -19.58 12.59 -20.53
C TYR A 213 -19.38 12.51 -19.01
N PRO A 214 -20.28 13.12 -18.21
CA PRO A 214 -20.16 13.13 -16.74
C PRO A 214 -19.96 11.73 -16.14
N GLN A 215 -20.58 10.70 -16.74
CA GLN A 215 -20.44 9.29 -16.36
C GLN A 215 -19.02 8.74 -16.49
N LEU A 216 -18.18 9.34 -17.34
CA LEU A 216 -16.79 8.93 -17.57
C LEU A 216 -15.78 9.68 -16.68
N GLY A 217 -16.21 10.60 -15.83
CA GLY A 217 -15.34 11.52 -15.09
C GLY A 217 -14.29 10.87 -14.16
N ARG A 218 -14.45 9.59 -13.81
CA ARG A 218 -13.47 8.83 -12.99
C ARG A 218 -12.74 7.74 -13.76
N THR A 219 -12.85 7.72 -15.08
CA THR A 219 -12.25 6.67 -15.89
C THR A 219 -10.74 6.86 -15.96
N ALA A 220 -9.99 5.77 -15.79
CA ALA A 220 -8.54 5.81 -15.81
C ALA A 220 -8.04 6.08 -17.25
N LEU A 221 -7.28 7.17 -17.41
CA LEU A 221 -6.55 7.46 -18.64
C LEU A 221 -5.13 6.87 -18.58
N ALA A 222 -4.56 6.59 -19.75
CA ALA A 222 -3.21 6.04 -19.85
C ALA A 222 -2.14 7.01 -19.32
N ASN A 223 -1.05 6.46 -18.80
CA ASN A 223 0.10 7.25 -18.34
C ASN A 223 0.89 7.78 -19.54
N VAL A 224 1.00 9.10 -19.66
CA VAL A 224 1.74 9.77 -20.74
C VAL A 224 2.91 10.55 -20.14
N LYS A 225 4.13 10.27 -20.63
CA LYS A 225 5.30 11.10 -20.31
C LYS A 225 5.35 12.28 -21.27
N TYR A 226 5.51 13.49 -20.73
CA TYR A 226 5.73 14.68 -21.55
C TYR A 226 7.04 14.57 -22.33
N ARG A 227 7.03 15.09 -23.54
CA ARG A 227 8.22 15.29 -24.38
C ARG A 227 8.20 16.73 -24.84
N THR A 228 9.37 17.36 -24.90
CA THR A 228 9.51 18.70 -25.48
C THR A 228 8.80 18.71 -26.84
N GLU A 229 7.94 19.71 -27.07
CA GLU A 229 7.11 19.89 -28.28
C GLU A 229 5.83 19.04 -28.39
N MET A 230 5.51 18.17 -27.44
CA MET A 230 4.23 17.44 -27.47
C MET A 230 3.05 18.41 -27.44
N SER A 231 2.15 18.27 -28.41
CA SER A 231 0.91 19.06 -28.46
C SER A 231 -0.18 18.46 -27.55
N PHE A 232 -1.19 19.28 -27.20
CA PHE A 232 -2.34 18.79 -26.46
C PHE A 232 -3.12 17.71 -27.23
N SER A 233 -3.24 17.85 -28.55
CA SER A 233 -3.92 16.85 -29.38
C SER A 233 -3.22 15.49 -29.36
N GLU A 234 -1.87 15.49 -29.47
CA GLU A 234 -1.06 14.27 -29.34
C GLU A 234 -1.18 13.63 -27.96
N TYR A 235 -1.22 14.46 -26.91
CA TYR A 235 -1.44 13.99 -25.56
C TYR A 235 -2.80 13.29 -25.43
N CYS A 236 -3.89 13.89 -25.94
CA CYS A 236 -5.22 13.31 -25.88
C CYS A 236 -5.27 11.93 -26.55
N ILE A 237 -4.64 11.77 -27.71
CA ILE A 237 -4.56 10.47 -28.41
C ILE A 237 -3.86 9.42 -27.53
N LYS A 238 -2.73 9.79 -26.91
CA LYS A 238 -1.98 8.88 -26.04
C LYS A 238 -2.72 8.54 -24.75
N ALA A 239 -3.36 9.52 -24.13
CA ALA A 239 -4.10 9.36 -22.88
C ALA A 239 -5.38 8.53 -23.06
N LEU A 240 -6.06 8.68 -24.21
CA LEU A 240 -7.28 7.97 -24.59
C LEU A 240 -7.03 6.63 -25.31
N LYS A 241 -5.79 6.09 -25.30
CA LYS A 241 -5.43 4.87 -26.05
C LYS A 241 -6.36 3.67 -25.81
N HIS A 242 -6.98 3.59 -24.63
CA HIS A 242 -7.87 2.50 -24.23
C HIS A 242 -9.35 2.91 -24.22
N MET A 243 -9.68 4.05 -24.82
CA MET A 243 -11.02 4.61 -24.91
C MET A 243 -11.39 4.84 -26.37
N ASP A 244 -12.66 5.17 -26.61
CA ASP A 244 -13.09 5.60 -27.94
C ASP A 244 -12.37 6.89 -28.34
N SER A 245 -11.60 6.79 -29.42
CA SER A 245 -10.88 7.91 -30.05
C SER A 245 -11.79 9.09 -30.46
N LYS A 246 -13.10 8.87 -30.57
CA LYS A 246 -14.10 9.89 -30.94
C LYS A 246 -14.66 10.67 -29.75
N LEU A 247 -14.26 10.36 -28.52
CA LEU A 247 -14.76 11.06 -27.32
C LEU A 247 -14.50 12.57 -27.39
N ILE A 248 -13.32 12.98 -27.85
CA ILE A 248 -12.92 14.39 -27.89
C ILE A 248 -12.56 14.77 -29.32
N THR A 249 -13.32 15.70 -29.90
CA THR A 249 -13.16 16.16 -31.29
C THR A 249 -11.97 17.11 -31.43
N LYS A 250 -11.67 17.53 -32.66
CA LYS A 250 -10.65 18.56 -32.91
C LYS A 250 -11.11 19.93 -32.41
N GLU A 251 -12.38 20.28 -32.64
CA GLU A 251 -12.98 21.55 -32.22
C GLU A 251 -12.91 21.72 -30.70
N ASP A 252 -13.14 20.65 -29.93
CA ASP A 252 -13.02 20.67 -28.47
C ASP A 252 -11.60 21.08 -28.02
N LYS A 253 -10.60 20.44 -28.64
CA LYS A 253 -9.18 20.63 -28.32
C LYS A 253 -8.69 22.03 -28.69
N ASP A 254 -9.27 22.60 -29.75
CA ASP A 254 -8.89 23.89 -30.31
C ASP A 254 -9.78 25.05 -29.79
N SER A 255 -10.67 24.80 -28.83
CA SER A 255 -11.52 25.82 -28.21
C SER A 255 -10.70 26.85 -27.41
N ASP A 256 -11.16 28.10 -27.39
CA ASP A 256 -10.43 29.20 -26.75
C ASP A 256 -10.32 29.06 -25.22
N MET A 257 -11.33 28.44 -24.60
CA MET A 257 -11.28 28.05 -23.20
C MET A 257 -10.13 27.08 -22.92
N ILE A 258 -9.99 26.03 -23.74
CA ILE A 258 -8.91 25.05 -23.56
C ILE A 258 -7.55 25.71 -23.81
N LYS A 259 -7.42 26.55 -24.84
CA LYS A 259 -6.17 27.32 -25.06
C LYS A 259 -5.78 28.12 -23.82
N THR A 260 -6.74 28.78 -23.17
CA THR A 260 -6.52 29.51 -21.92
C THR A 260 -6.02 28.58 -20.80
N PHE A 261 -6.68 27.45 -20.56
CA PHE A 261 -6.23 26.46 -19.55
C PHE A 261 -4.80 25.96 -19.79
N LEU A 262 -4.44 25.75 -21.06
CA LEU A 262 -3.11 25.29 -21.45
C LEU A 262 -2.04 26.37 -21.29
N GLN A 263 -2.38 27.65 -21.47
CA GLN A 263 -1.49 28.78 -21.20
C GLN A 263 -1.23 28.96 -19.71
N ASP A 264 -2.25 28.74 -18.88
CA ASP A 264 -2.20 28.86 -17.42
C ASP A 264 -1.62 27.63 -16.70
N TRP A 265 -0.83 26.81 -17.40
CA TRP A 265 -0.22 25.61 -16.81
C TRP A 265 0.61 25.90 -15.56
N LYS A 266 1.19 27.09 -15.43
CA LYS A 266 1.93 27.52 -14.22
C LYS A 266 1.02 27.67 -13.00
N ALA A 267 -0.25 28.05 -13.20
CA ALA A 267 -1.23 28.08 -12.11
C ALA A 267 -1.55 26.66 -11.63
N VAL A 268 -1.66 25.69 -12.55
CA VAL A 268 -1.83 24.26 -12.21
C VAL A 268 -0.64 23.73 -11.40
N VAL A 269 0.59 24.09 -11.79
CA VAL A 269 1.82 23.77 -11.04
C VAL A 269 1.80 24.38 -9.65
N THR A 270 1.40 25.65 -9.53
CA THR A 270 1.30 26.35 -8.24
C THR A 270 0.28 25.69 -7.32
N PHE A 271 -0.93 25.43 -7.84
CA PHE A 271 -1.98 24.74 -7.10
C PHE A 271 -1.55 23.34 -6.65
N TYR A 272 -0.93 22.56 -7.54
CA TYR A 272 -0.46 21.22 -7.19
C TYR A 272 0.68 21.27 -6.17
N SER A 273 1.57 22.27 -6.24
CA SER A 273 2.60 22.50 -5.21
C SER A 273 1.98 22.73 -3.84
N ILE A 274 0.92 23.54 -3.76
CA ILE A 274 0.15 23.74 -2.52
C ILE A 274 -0.45 22.42 -2.02
N ARG A 275 -1.04 21.61 -2.92
CA ARG A 275 -1.56 20.28 -2.55
C ARG A 275 -0.47 19.38 -1.98
N LEU A 276 0.72 19.38 -2.55
CA LEU A 276 1.85 18.57 -2.06
C LEU A 276 2.32 18.99 -0.66
N PHE A 277 2.19 20.26 -0.27
CA PHE A 277 2.45 20.68 1.11
C PHE A 277 1.50 20.02 2.11
N PHE A 278 0.23 19.81 1.73
CA PHE A 278 -0.74 19.12 2.58
C PHE A 278 -0.60 17.58 2.54
N ALA A 279 0.03 17.02 1.50
CA ALA A 279 0.14 15.57 1.33
C ALA A 279 0.76 14.87 2.56
N SER A 280 1.90 15.37 3.03
CA SER A 280 2.59 14.80 4.20
C SER A 280 1.79 14.96 5.49
N LEU A 281 1.07 16.09 5.65
CA LEU A 281 0.20 16.32 6.80
C LEU A 281 -0.95 15.31 6.83
N ILE A 282 -1.65 15.13 5.71
CA ILE A 282 -2.77 14.18 5.64
C ILE A 282 -2.28 12.74 5.78
N GLU A 283 -1.15 12.37 5.16
CA GLU A 283 -0.54 11.05 5.39
C GLU A 283 -0.21 10.84 6.87
N SER A 284 0.36 11.85 7.54
CA SER A 284 0.66 11.80 8.97
C SER A 284 -0.59 11.57 9.82
N MET A 285 -1.71 12.23 9.51
CA MET A 285 -2.99 12.00 10.21
C MET A 285 -3.42 10.53 10.11
N ILE A 286 -3.33 9.93 8.92
CA ILE A 286 -3.70 8.52 8.70
C ILE A 286 -2.72 7.59 9.43
N LEU A 287 -1.42 7.87 9.38
CA LEU A 287 -0.41 7.05 10.05
C LEU A 287 -0.54 7.11 11.58
N LEU A 288 -0.79 8.31 12.13
CA LEU A 288 -1.00 8.51 13.57
C LEU A 288 -2.30 7.86 14.04
N ASP A 289 -3.37 7.93 13.26
CA ASP A 289 -4.61 7.21 13.56
C ASP A 289 -4.37 5.69 13.70
N ARG A 290 -3.64 5.10 12.75
CA ARG A 290 -3.28 3.67 12.83
C ARG A 290 -2.32 3.35 13.97
N TYR A 291 -1.36 4.24 14.22
CA TYR A 291 -0.43 4.09 15.34
C TYR A 291 -1.16 4.12 16.68
N LEU A 292 -2.03 5.11 16.89
CA LEU A 292 -2.86 5.20 18.08
C LEU A 292 -3.73 3.97 18.22
N TYR A 293 -4.40 3.53 17.14
CA TYR A 293 -5.18 2.30 17.14
C TYR A 293 -4.35 1.12 17.63
N LEU A 294 -3.16 0.92 17.05
CA LEU A 294 -2.26 -0.16 17.45
C LEU A 294 -1.87 -0.11 18.93
N CYS A 295 -1.64 1.09 19.47
CA CYS A 295 -1.25 1.26 20.86
C CYS A 295 -2.42 1.06 21.86
N GLN A 296 -3.68 1.03 21.42
CA GLN A 296 -4.84 0.79 22.31
C GLN A 296 -4.85 -0.62 22.93
N GLU A 297 -4.27 -1.60 22.24
CA GLU A 297 -4.21 -3.00 22.68
C GLU A 297 -2.83 -3.41 23.21
N THR A 298 -1.80 -2.57 23.03
CA THR A 298 -0.51 -2.77 23.71
C THR A 298 -0.63 -2.32 25.17
N ASN A 299 -1.51 -2.96 25.94
CA ASN A 299 -1.48 -2.87 27.40
C ASN A 299 -0.21 -3.59 27.88
N ASP A 300 0.65 -2.88 28.64
CA ASP A 300 1.91 -3.20 29.36
C ASP A 300 2.94 -4.22 28.81
N ASP A 301 2.57 -5.18 27.97
CA ASP A 301 3.40 -6.31 27.51
C ASP A 301 3.73 -6.23 25.99
N GLY A 302 3.67 -5.04 25.36
CA GLY A 302 3.92 -4.90 23.92
C GLY A 302 4.46 -3.53 23.53
N SER A 303 4.94 -3.39 22.29
CA SER A 303 5.44 -2.11 21.78
C SER A 303 4.97 -1.78 20.37
N CYS A 304 4.53 -0.54 20.17
CA CYS A 304 4.19 0.07 18.90
C CYS A 304 5.28 1.07 18.49
N SER A 305 5.58 1.17 17.19
CA SER A 305 6.46 2.23 16.66
C SER A 305 6.10 2.60 15.23
N LEU A 306 6.27 3.87 14.88
CA LEU A 306 6.15 4.40 13.53
C LEU A 306 7.50 5.01 13.15
N ILE A 307 8.17 4.44 12.15
CA ILE A 307 9.52 4.86 11.75
C ILE A 307 9.59 5.13 10.25
N THR A 308 10.53 5.98 9.84
CA THR A 308 10.95 6.11 8.45
C THR A 308 12.01 5.05 8.14
N LEU A 309 11.74 4.18 7.16
CA LEU A 309 12.64 3.09 6.78
C LEU A 309 13.27 3.30 5.41
N PHE A 310 12.50 3.78 4.43
CA PHE A 310 12.97 3.89 3.05
C PHE A 310 13.42 5.30 2.70
N ASP A 311 14.32 5.42 1.74
CA ASP A 311 14.60 6.69 1.09
C ASP A 311 13.32 7.12 0.31
N PRO A 312 12.72 8.29 0.61
CA PRO A 312 11.52 8.75 -0.08
C PRO A 312 11.72 8.98 -1.59
N LEU A 313 12.96 9.14 -2.07
CA LEU A 313 13.26 9.20 -3.51
C LEU A 313 13.18 7.83 -4.19
N LEU A 314 13.39 6.74 -3.44
CA LEU A 314 13.29 5.37 -3.94
C LEU A 314 11.89 4.79 -3.72
N SER A 315 11.35 4.98 -2.52
CA SER A 315 9.99 4.58 -2.15
C SER A 315 9.34 5.72 -1.39
N PRO A 316 8.47 6.51 -2.04
CA PRO A 316 7.67 7.53 -1.37
C PRO A 316 6.90 7.04 -0.15
N ARG A 317 6.54 5.75 -0.13
CA ARG A 317 6.02 5.08 1.06
C ARG A 317 7.17 4.60 1.89
N ASN A 318 7.67 5.53 2.69
CA ASN A 318 8.84 5.31 3.54
C ASN A 318 8.50 5.03 5.00
N HIS A 319 7.26 5.25 5.43
CA HIS A 319 6.85 5.01 6.81
C HIS A 319 6.43 3.57 7.05
N VAL A 320 6.93 2.97 8.13
CA VAL A 320 6.60 1.62 8.56
C VAL A 320 5.98 1.69 9.94
N LEU A 321 4.75 1.18 10.05
CA LEU A 321 4.09 0.92 11.32
C LEU A 321 4.48 -0.47 11.80
N ILE A 322 4.88 -0.56 13.06
CA ILE A 322 5.40 -1.77 13.68
C ILE A 322 4.64 -2.02 14.98
N GLY A 323 4.10 -3.22 15.13
CA GLY A 323 3.56 -3.74 16.38
C GLY A 323 4.30 -5.00 16.81
N LYS A 324 4.58 -5.12 18.10
CA LYS A 324 5.20 -6.29 18.72
C LYS A 324 4.48 -6.63 20.01
N ARG A 325 4.33 -7.93 20.28
CA ARG A 325 3.91 -8.46 21.59
C ARG A 325 5.13 -9.06 22.29
N ASP A 326 5.44 -8.63 23.51
CA ASP A 326 6.43 -9.28 24.37
C ASP A 326 5.82 -10.55 24.97
N GLN A 327 6.63 -11.61 25.08
CA GLN A 327 6.17 -12.91 25.59
C GLN A 327 6.25 -13.03 27.12
N GLN A 328 6.46 -11.96 27.88
CA GLN A 328 6.84 -12.11 29.30
C GLN A 328 5.72 -12.54 30.27
N ARG A 329 4.47 -12.76 29.85
CA ARG A 329 3.38 -13.22 30.76
C ARG A 329 2.38 -14.24 30.19
N VAL A 330 2.79 -15.17 29.33
CA VAL A 330 1.90 -16.29 28.93
C VAL A 330 2.01 -17.52 29.86
N CYS A 331 2.90 -17.52 30.86
CA CYS A 331 3.02 -18.58 31.87
C CYS A 331 2.57 -18.14 33.27
N SER A 332 1.28 -17.88 33.48
CA SER A 332 0.70 -17.87 34.84
C SER A 332 -0.82 -18.07 34.93
N ALA A 333 -1.50 -18.52 33.87
CA ALA A 333 -2.96 -18.74 33.89
C ALA A 333 -3.38 -20.20 33.62
N VAL A 334 -2.47 -21.17 33.81
CA VAL A 334 -2.82 -22.61 33.85
C VAL A 334 -2.13 -23.21 35.08
N ASN A 335 -2.66 -22.87 36.25
CA ASN A 335 -2.53 -23.61 37.51
C ASN A 335 -3.42 -22.90 38.52
N ASN A 336 -4.72 -23.16 38.44
CA ASN A 336 -5.67 -23.07 39.56
C ASN A 336 -7.02 -23.65 39.11
N VAL A 337 -7.01 -24.97 38.85
CA VAL A 337 -8.18 -25.83 39.07
C VAL A 337 -7.65 -27.13 39.68
N LEU A 338 -7.52 -27.11 41.00
CA LEU A 338 -7.77 -28.27 41.86
C LEU A 338 -8.80 -27.81 42.90
#